data_AF-A0A3D2H0G6-F1
#
_entry.id   AF-A0A3D2H0G6-F1
#
_cell.length_a   1.000
_cell.length_b   1.000
_cell.length_c   1.000
_cell.angle_alpha   90.00
_cell.angle_beta   90.00
_cell.angle_gamma   90.00
#
_symmetry.space_group_name_H-M   'P 1'
#
loop_
_entity.id
_entity.type
_entity.pdbx_description
1 polymer ?
#
loop_
_entity_poly.entity_id
_entity_poly.type
_entity_poly.pdbx_seq_one_letter_code
_entity_poly.pdbx_strand_id
1 'polypeptide(L)' 'MENTSFMRVEEVAQELGVSKSYAYKIVQKLNEELKSKGFLTISGRVNKQYFMERTCYGAIQKER' A
#
# COMPACT_ATOMS: atom_id res chain seq x y z
N MET A 1 7.49 19.23 -1.36
CA MET A 1 7.69 17.76 -1.29
C MET A 1 6.47 17.14 -1.93
N GLU A 2 6.63 16.47 -3.06
CA GLU A 2 5.49 15.87 -3.75
C GLU A 2 4.89 14.78 -2.86
N ASN A 3 3.70 15.06 -2.33
CA ASN A 3 2.87 14.13 -1.60
C ASN A 3 2.40 13.04 -2.57
N THR A 4 3.26 12.09 -2.94
CA THR A 4 2.81 10.87 -3.60
C THR A 4 2.11 10.02 -2.55
N SER A 5 0.85 10.39 -2.28
CA SER A 5 -0.07 9.74 -1.33
C SER A 5 -0.35 8.27 -1.71
N PHE A 6 0.09 7.83 -2.89
CA PHE A 6 -0.14 6.50 -3.44
C PHE A 6 1.17 5.81 -3.81
N MET A 7 1.28 4.54 -3.42
CA MET A 7 2.31 3.61 -3.89
C MET A 7 1.81 2.82 -5.10
N ARG A 8 2.67 2.64 -6.08
CA ARG A 8 2.47 1.73 -7.21
C ARG A 8 2.84 0.30 -6.83
N VAL A 9 2.39 -0.67 -7.62
CA VAL A 9 2.72 -2.10 -7.42
C VAL A 9 4.23 -2.34 -7.39
N GLU A 10 5.00 -1.63 -8.21
CA GLU A 10 6.45 -1.74 -8.25
C GLU A 10 7.08 -1.30 -6.92
N GLU A 11 6.63 -0.17 -6.37
CA GLU A 11 7.11 0.34 -5.07
C GLU A 11 6.74 -0.63 -3.94
N VAL A 12 5.53 -1.19 -3.98
CA VAL A 12 5.09 -2.22 -3.01
C VAL A 12 5.93 -3.49 -3.12
N ALA A 13 6.26 -3.93 -4.34
CA ALA A 13 7.10 -5.11 -4.56
C ALA A 13 8.50 -4.91 -3.98
N GLN A 14 9.09 -3.74 -4.21
CA GLN A 14 10.40 -3.37 -3.69
C GLN A 14 10.39 -3.28 -2.16
N GLU A 15 9.40 -2.59 -1.59
CA GLU A 15 9.28 -2.40 -0.14
C GLU A 15 9.13 -3.73 0.62
N LEU A 16 8.38 -4.67 0.04
CA LEU A 16 8.12 -5.98 0.65
C LEU A 16 9.16 -7.05 0.26
N GLY A 17 10.06 -6.77 -0.68
CA GLY A 17 10.99 -7.77 -1.23
C GLY A 17 10.30 -8.95 -1.91
N VAL A 18 9.15 -8.73 -2.57
CA VAL A 18 8.35 -9.78 -3.22
C VAL A 18 8.25 -9.60 -4.73
N SER A 19 7.77 -10.63 -5.44
CA SER A 19 7.55 -10.52 -6.88
C SER A 19 6.45 -9.50 -7.22
N LYS A 20 6.54 -8.88 -8.40
CA LYS A 20 5.54 -7.93 -8.91
C LYS A 20 4.12 -8.53 -8.94
N SER A 21 4.01 -9.80 -9.33
CA SER A 21 2.73 -10.52 -9.36
C SER A 21 2.14 -10.70 -7.96
N TYR A 22 2.98 -10.91 -6.94
CA TYR A 22 2.50 -11.03 -5.56
C TYR A 22 2.13 -9.67 -4.96
N ALA A 23 2.93 -8.63 -5.25
CA ALA A 23 2.60 -7.25 -4.88
C ALA A 23 1.25 -6.80 -5.46
N TYR A 24 0.91 -7.22 -6.69
CA TYR A 24 -0.39 -6.93 -7.29
C TYR A 24 -1.55 -7.51 -6.47
N LYS A 25 -1.42 -8.77 -6.01
CA LYS A 25 -2.42 -9.42 -5.15
C LYS A 25 -2.60 -8.68 -3.82
N ILE A 26 -1.50 -8.19 -3.23
CA ILE A 26 -1.54 -7.41 -2.00
C ILE A 26 -2.25 -6.07 -2.22
N VAL A 27 -1.88 -5.32 -3.26
CA VAL A 27 -2.52 -4.04 -3.61
C VAL A 27 -4.01 -4.23 -3.86
N GLN A 28 -4.40 -5.29 -4.57
CA GLN A 28 -5.79 -5.62 -4.81
C GLN A 28 -6.55 -5.85 -3.49
N LYS A 29 -6.01 -6.67 -2.59
CA LYS A 29 -6.62 -6.94 -1.28
C LYS A 29 -6.79 -5.66 -0.45
N LEU A 30 -5.78 -4.80 -0.40
CA LEU A 30 -5.85 -3.53 0.32
C LEU A 30 -6.90 -2.58 -0.28
N ASN A 31 -7.00 -2.55 -1.61
CA ASN A 31 -8.05 -1.79 -2.28
C ASN A 31 -9.44 -2.36 -2.03
N GLU A 32 -9.61 -3.68 -1.97
CA GLU A 32 -10.88 -4.30 -1.60
C GLU A 32 -11.30 -3.90 -0.18
N GLU A 33 -10.38 -3.90 0.79
CA GLU A 33 -10.64 -3.41 2.15
C GLU A 33 -11.06 -1.93 2.16
N LEU A 34 -10.39 -1.08 1.37
CA LEU A 34 -10.72 0.35 1.25
C LEU A 34 -12.08 0.56 0.57
N LYS A 35 -12.42 -0.20 -0.47
CA LYS A 35 -13.74 -0.18 -1.11
C LYS A 35 -14.83 -0.55 -0.11
N SER A 36 -14.62 -1.58 0.71
CA SER A 36 -15.57 -1.98 1.76
C SER A 36 -15.78 -0.90 2.82
N LYS A 37 -14.81 -0.01 3.03
CA LYS A 37 -14.91 1.17 3.90
C LYS A 37 -15.51 2.40 3.21
N GLY A 38 -15.93 2.29 1.94
CA GLY A 38 -16.54 3.38 1.17
C GLY A 38 -15.53 4.29 0.47
N PHE A 39 -14.25 3.94 0.42
CA PHE A 39 -13.24 4.73 -0.30
C PHE A 39 -13.18 4.36 -1.78
N LEU A 40 -12.84 5.36 -2.60
CA LEU A 40 -12.44 5.14 -3.97
C LEU A 40 -11.01 4.59 -4.03
N THR A 41 -10.79 3.64 -4.92
CA THR A 41 -9.51 2.96 -5.09
C THR A 41 -9.12 2.89 -6.56
N ILE A 42 -7.81 2.86 -6.83
CA ILE A 42 -7.27 2.79 -8.19
C ILE A 42 -6.54 1.47 -8.35
N SER A 43 -6.87 0.69 -9.39
CA SER A 43 -6.16 -0.56 -9.65
C SER A 43 -4.65 -0.32 -9.83
N GLY A 44 -3.84 -1.19 -9.23
CA GLY A 44 -2.38 -1.07 -9.25
C GLY A 44 -1.79 0.07 -8.42
N ARG A 45 -2.61 0.79 -7.63
CA ARG A 45 -2.15 1.79 -6.67
C ARG A 45 -2.83 1.60 -5.32
N VAL A 46 -2.15 1.93 -4.24
CA VAL A 46 -2.70 1.92 -2.89
C VAL A 46 -2.26 3.16 -2.13
N ASN A 47 -3.11 3.68 -1.24
CA ASN A 47 -2.70 4.79 -0.38
C ASN A 47 -1.50 4.36 0.49
N LYS A 48 -0.42 5.17 0.48
CA LYS A 48 0.84 4.86 1.16
C LYS A 48 0.66 4.71 2.66
N GLN A 49 -0.10 5.61 3.29
CA GLN A 49 -0.37 5.56 4.72
C GLN A 49 -1.10 4.27 5.08
N TYR A 50 -2.17 3.95 4.33
CA TYR A 50 -2.92 2.72 4.54
C TYR A 50 -2.08 1.46 4.36
N PHE A 51 -1.22 1.44 3.32
CA PHE A 51 -0.27 0.36 3.10
C PHE A 51 0.66 0.17 4.30
N MET A 52 1.30 1.25 4.78
CA MET A 52 2.26 1.21 5.89
C MET A 52 1.61 0.77 7.20
N GLU A 53 0.41 1.26 7.50
CA GLU A 53 -0.38 0.85 8.67
C GLU A 53 -0.75 -0.63 8.61
N ARG A 54 -1.20 -1.11 7.44
CA ARG A 54 -1.74 -2.45 7.29
C ARG A 54 -0.67 -3.54 7.20
N THR A 55 0.54 -3.18 6.79
CA THR A 55 1.70 -4.07 6.70
C THR A 55 2.61 -4.01 7.93
N CYS A 56 2.24 -3.23 8.95
CA CYS A 56 2.98 -3.03 10.19
C CYS A 56 4.36 -2.34 10.05
N TYR A 57 4.76 -1.88 8.86
CA TYR A 57 5.99 -1.08 8.69
C TYR A 57 5.86 0.36 9.21
N GLY A 58 4.63 0.89 9.29
CA GLY A 58 4.34 2.20 9.89
C GLY A 58 4.41 2.23 11.41
N ALA A 59 4.39 1.06 12.09
CA ALA A 59 4.49 0.97 13.55
C ALA A 59 5.95 1.07 14.05
N ILE A 60 6.93 0.82 13.18
CA ILE A 60 8.35 0.74 13.54
C ILE A 60 9.03 2.13 13.45
N GLN A 61 8.50 3.06 12.64
CA GLN A 61 9.07 4.42 12.48
C GLN A 61 8.49 5.45 13.47
N LYS A 62 8.18 5.04 14.70
CA LYS A 62 7.85 5.95 15.80
C LYS A 62 8.95 5.93 16.88
N GLU A 63 10.21 5.94 16.45
CA GLU A 63 11.30 6.35 17.32
C GLU A 63 11.32 7.88 17.41
N ARG A 64 11.43 8.36 18.65
CA ARG A 64 11.25 9.75 19.08
C ARG A 64 12.34 10.69 18.58
#